data_AF-A0A6N6KF69-F1
#
_entry.id   AF-A0A6N6KF69-F1
#
_cell.length_a   1.000
_cell.length_b   1.000
_cell.length_c   1.000
_cell.angle_alpha   90.00
_cell.angle_beta   90.00
_cell.angle_gamma   90.00
#
_symmetry.space_group_name_H-M   'P 1'
#
loop_
_entity.id
_entity.type
_entity.pdbx_description
1 polymer ?
#
loop_
_entity_poly.entity_id
_entity_poly.type
_entity_poly.pdbx_seq_one_letter_code
_entity_poly.pdbx_strand_id
1 'polypeptide(L)'
;MKNLSPIIFLALALFLASCDSNVNKEPKNTETVNSSSCIELTLKMDDSLGTVRNHACETISLSATIDQYVKELQSLDYKGCPDSFINSFDNHLDAWTKMIPLTDKYPGLRGEMHVLFDEIKAGTDSVEFNQKLKAIWDTWAEVEKFVK
;
A
#
# COMPACT_ATOMS: atom_id res chain seq x y z
N MET A 1 -3.73 -53.04 -30.11
CA MET A 1 -2.69 -54.09 -30.26
C MET A 1 -1.35 -53.40 -30.09
N LYS A 2 -0.78 -53.47 -28.88
CA LYS A 2 0.42 -54.26 -28.57
C LYS A 2 1.55 -53.99 -29.59
N ASN A 3 2.58 -53.27 -29.14
CA ASN A 3 3.93 -53.82 -29.00
C ASN A 3 4.77 -52.93 -28.07
N LEU A 4 5.06 -53.49 -26.89
CA LEU A 4 6.21 -53.12 -26.07
C LEU A 4 7.49 -53.57 -26.79
N SER A 5 8.62 -52.94 -26.48
CA SER A 5 9.82 -53.52 -25.84
C SER A 5 11.13 -52.81 -26.29
N PRO A 6 12.28 -53.01 -25.61
CA PRO A 6 12.96 -51.92 -24.88
C PRO A 6 14.42 -51.77 -25.32
N ILE A 7 15.05 -50.61 -25.08
CA ILE A 7 16.51 -50.55 -25.05
C ILE A 7 16.94 -49.85 -23.78
N ILE A 8 17.25 -50.72 -22.82
CA ILE A 8 18.08 -50.48 -21.65
C ILE A 8 19.49 -50.17 -22.17
N PHE A 9 20.02 -48.98 -21.86
CA PHE A 9 21.45 -48.80 -21.71
C PHE A 9 21.73 -48.18 -20.36
N LEU A 10 22.05 -49.08 -19.45
CA LEU A 10 22.77 -48.88 -18.20
C LEU A 10 24.16 -48.35 -18.55
N ALA A 11 24.49 -47.12 -18.14
CA ALA A 11 25.86 -46.65 -18.06
C ALA A 11 26.03 -45.86 -16.76
N LEU A 12 26.40 -46.62 -15.74
CA LEU A 12 26.91 -46.18 -14.47
C LEU A 12 28.24 -45.45 -14.70
N ALA A 13 28.31 -44.16 -14.40
CA ALA A 13 29.58 -43.46 -14.20
C ALA A 13 29.50 -42.70 -12.87
N LEU A 14 29.96 -43.39 -11.83
CA LEU A 14 30.42 -42.80 -10.57
C LEU A 14 31.55 -41.82 -10.89
N PHE A 15 31.27 -40.52 -10.79
CA PHE A 15 32.29 -39.52 -10.50
C PHE A 15 32.02 -38.96 -9.11
N LEU A 16 32.71 -39.58 -8.15
CA LEU A 16 33.08 -38.94 -6.89
C LEU A 16 34.04 -37.79 -7.23
N ALA A 17 33.58 -36.56 -7.11
CA ALA A 17 34.43 -35.39 -7.08
C ALA A 17 34.06 -34.57 -5.84
N SER A 18 34.95 -34.66 -4.85
CA SER A 18 35.26 -33.71 -3.79
C SER A 18 34.18 -32.70 -3.38
N CYS A 19 33.73 -32.85 -2.13
CA CYS A 19 33.34 -31.73 -1.30
C CYS A 19 34.53 -30.78 -1.15
N ASP A 20 34.56 -29.73 -1.96
CA ASP A 20 35.37 -28.55 -1.66
C ASP A 20 34.51 -27.62 -0.81
N SER A 21 34.82 -27.57 0.48
CA SER A 21 34.22 -26.63 1.42
C SER A 21 34.73 -25.21 1.12
N ASN A 22 34.31 -24.64 0.00
CA ASN A 22 34.33 -23.21 -0.17
C ASN A 22 32.96 -22.69 0.24
N VAL A 23 32.90 -22.15 1.46
CA VAL A 23 31.89 -21.20 1.89
C VAL A 23 32.00 -20.01 0.93
N ASN A 24 31.36 -20.14 -0.22
CA ASN A 24 30.96 -19.01 -1.02
C ASN A 24 29.96 -18.29 -0.14
N LYS A 25 30.47 -17.26 0.55
CA LYS A 25 29.66 -16.17 1.04
C LYS A 25 28.74 -15.82 -0.10
N GLU A 26 27.44 -16.09 0.06
CA GLU A 26 26.45 -15.37 -0.72
C GLU A 26 26.90 -13.92 -0.70
N PRO A 27 27.06 -13.27 -1.85
CA PRO A 27 27.03 -11.83 -1.82
C PRO A 27 25.68 -11.52 -1.18
N LYS A 28 25.70 -10.98 0.04
CA LYS A 28 24.65 -10.07 0.46
C LYS A 28 24.67 -8.95 -0.57
N ASN A 29 24.03 -9.19 -1.71
CA ASN A 29 23.26 -8.18 -2.38
C ASN A 29 22.22 -7.78 -1.35
N THR A 30 22.65 -6.94 -0.41
CA THR A 30 21.88 -5.78 -0.03
C THR A 30 21.60 -5.08 -1.36
N GLU A 31 20.58 -5.55 -2.07
CA GLU A 31 19.75 -4.66 -2.84
C GLU A 31 19.30 -3.64 -1.81
N THR A 32 20.09 -2.58 -1.66
CA THR A 32 19.54 -1.28 -1.40
C THR A 32 18.55 -1.06 -2.53
N VAL A 33 17.34 -1.60 -2.36
CA VAL A 33 16.13 -1.03 -2.96
C VAL A 33 16.32 0.44 -2.69
N ASN A 34 16.56 1.19 -3.75
CA ASN A 34 16.90 2.59 -3.65
C ASN A 34 15.78 3.21 -2.80
N SER A 35 16.06 3.61 -1.58
CA SER A 35 15.02 4.01 -0.64
C SER A 35 14.17 5.15 -1.21
N SER A 36 14.80 5.97 -2.07
CA SER A 36 14.15 6.98 -2.90
C SER A 36 13.12 6.38 -3.86
N SER A 37 13.40 5.25 -4.52
CA SER A 37 12.46 4.61 -5.45
C SER A 37 11.29 3.94 -4.74
N CYS A 38 11.47 3.42 -3.52
CA CYS A 38 10.37 2.89 -2.71
C CYS A 38 9.37 3.99 -2.34
N ILE A 39 9.88 5.11 -1.82
CA ILE A 39 9.06 6.26 -1.42
C ILE A 39 8.35 6.84 -2.65
N GLU A 40 9.07 7.08 -3.74
CA GLU A 40 8.50 7.63 -4.98
C GLU A 40 7.38 6.74 -5.53
N LEU A 41 7.57 5.41 -5.56
CA LEU A 41 6.54 4.49 -6.00
C LEU A 41 5.31 4.53 -5.08
N THR A 42 5.52 4.53 -3.76
CA THR A 42 4.42 4.59 -2.78
C THR A 42 3.59 5.87 -2.97
N LEU A 43 4.24 7.01 -3.10
CA LEU A 43 3.58 8.30 -3.29
C LEU A 43 2.87 8.41 -4.65
N LYS A 44 3.46 7.84 -5.70
CA LYS A 44 2.82 7.77 -7.02
C LYS A 44 1.55 6.92 -6.99
N MET A 45 1.58 5.80 -6.26
CA MET A 45 0.40 4.96 -6.08
C MET A 45 -0.66 5.68 -5.24
N ASP A 46 -0.25 6.38 -4.18
CA ASP A 46 -1.15 7.22 -3.37
C ASP A 46 -1.87 8.29 -4.20
N ASP A 47 -1.15 9.05 -5.03
CA ASP A 47 -1.74 10.06 -5.92
C ASP A 47 -2.76 9.46 -6.89
N SER A 48 -2.42 8.33 -7.50
CA SER A 48 -3.33 7.61 -8.39
C SER A 48 -4.60 7.15 -7.68
N LEU A 49 -4.46 6.59 -6.47
CA LEU A 49 -5.59 6.10 -5.68
C LEU A 49 -6.42 7.25 -5.10
N GLY A 50 -5.78 8.37 -4.74
CA GLY A 50 -6.44 9.60 -4.31
C GLY A 50 -7.32 10.19 -5.41
N THR A 51 -6.87 10.15 -6.66
CA THR A 51 -7.68 10.55 -7.83
C THR A 51 -8.92 9.68 -7.97
N VAL A 52 -8.80 8.35 -7.83
CA VAL A 52 -9.94 7.42 -7.87
C VAL A 52 -10.90 7.70 -6.72
N ARG A 53 -10.38 7.84 -5.49
CA ARG A 53 -11.14 8.12 -4.27
C ARG A 53 -12.01 9.37 -4.40
N ASN A 54 -11.50 10.43 -5.06
CA ASN A 54 -12.24 11.68 -5.22
C ASN A 54 -13.57 11.51 -5.96
N HIS A 55 -13.66 10.56 -6.89
CA HIS A 55 -14.87 10.28 -7.68
C HIS A 55 -15.66 9.05 -7.22
N ALA A 56 -15.04 8.12 -6.49
CA ALA A 56 -15.72 6.89 -6.05
C ALA A 56 -16.99 7.15 -5.22
N CYS A 57 -17.01 8.25 -4.45
CA CYS A 57 -18.15 8.72 -3.66
C CYS A 57 -19.40 9.07 -4.50
N GLU A 58 -19.29 9.18 -5.82
CA GLU A 58 -20.43 9.35 -6.73
C GLU A 58 -21.29 8.08 -6.81
N THR A 59 -20.70 6.91 -6.54
CA THR A 59 -21.35 5.61 -6.71
C THR A 59 -21.50 4.83 -5.40
N ILE A 60 -20.52 4.92 -4.51
CA ILE A 60 -20.52 4.27 -3.19
C ILE A 60 -20.50 5.31 -2.06
N SER A 61 -20.74 4.90 -0.81
CA SER A 61 -20.73 5.84 0.31
C SER A 61 -19.33 6.43 0.53
N LEU A 62 -19.29 7.61 1.17
CA LEU A 62 -18.04 8.25 1.56
C LEU A 62 -17.20 7.35 2.49
N SER A 63 -17.84 6.69 3.46
CA SER A 63 -17.15 5.76 4.37
C SER A 63 -16.57 4.54 3.65
N ALA A 64 -17.33 3.93 2.72
CA ALA A 64 -16.85 2.80 1.92
C ALA A 64 -15.70 3.22 0.99
N THR A 65 -15.76 4.43 0.43
CA THR A 65 -14.69 4.99 -0.39
C THR A 65 -13.40 5.16 0.41
N ILE A 66 -13.48 5.70 1.63
CA ILE A 66 -12.32 5.88 2.50
C ILE A 66 -11.75 4.52 2.93
N ASP A 67 -12.61 3.57 3.32
CA ASP A 67 -12.20 2.21 3.69
C ASP A 67 -11.49 1.47 2.55
N GLN A 68 -12.02 1.57 1.32
CA GLN A 68 -11.38 0.99 0.14
C GLN A 68 -10.01 1.62 -0.12
N TYR A 69 -9.93 2.96 -0.10
CA TYR A 69 -8.67 3.69 -0.31
C TYR A 69 -7.60 3.28 0.72
N VAL A 70 -7.95 3.21 2.01
CA VAL A 70 -7.02 2.77 3.06
C VAL A 70 -6.56 1.34 2.83
N LYS A 71 -7.47 0.41 2.48
CA LYS A 71 -7.11 -1.00 2.20
C LYS A 71 -6.19 -1.15 1.00
N GLU A 72 -6.45 -0.39 -0.07
CA GLU A 72 -5.61 -0.38 -1.27
C GLU A 72 -4.20 0.12 -0.93
N LEU A 73 -4.08 1.20 -0.15
CA LEU A 73 -2.78 1.68 0.32
C LEU A 73 -2.05 0.70 1.25
N GLN A 74 -2.77 0.06 2.18
CA GLN A 74 -2.20 -0.96 3.07
C GLN A 74 -1.72 -2.21 2.30
N SER A 75 -2.27 -2.46 1.11
CA SER A 75 -1.85 -3.56 0.25
C SER A 75 -0.57 -3.28 -0.55
N LEU A 76 -0.09 -2.03 -0.54
CA LEU A 76 1.17 -1.66 -1.17
C LEU A 76 2.36 -2.28 -0.41
N ASP A 77 3.36 -2.76 -1.14
CA ASP A 77 4.61 -3.26 -0.55
C ASP A 77 5.59 -2.12 -0.26
N TYR A 78 5.27 -1.28 0.71
CA TYR A 78 6.14 -0.18 1.18
C TYR A 78 7.00 -0.57 2.39
N LYS A 79 7.03 -1.86 2.77
CA LYS A 79 7.85 -2.34 3.90
C LYS A 79 9.35 -2.34 3.58
N GLY A 80 9.73 -2.16 2.32
CA GLY A 80 11.12 -1.90 1.89
C GLY A 80 11.56 -0.43 2.02
N CYS A 81 10.67 0.48 2.42
CA CYS A 81 10.99 1.90 2.61
C CYS A 81 11.69 2.14 3.97
N PRO A 82 12.30 3.32 4.20
CA PRO A 82 12.85 3.65 5.51
C PRO A 82 11.81 3.61 6.63
N ASP A 83 12.17 3.09 7.81
CA ASP A 83 11.26 2.99 8.96
C ASP A 83 10.55 4.30 9.32
N SER A 84 11.26 5.43 9.20
CA SER A 84 10.68 6.74 9.48
C SER A 84 9.59 7.13 8.48
N PHE A 85 9.73 6.75 7.20
CA PHE A 85 8.67 6.92 6.21
C PHE A 85 7.51 5.97 6.48
N ILE A 86 7.80 4.68 6.75
CA ILE A 86 6.77 3.68 7.07
C ILE A 86 5.91 4.15 8.23
N ASN A 87 6.53 4.64 9.31
CA ASN A 87 5.80 5.14 10.48
C ASN A 87 4.95 6.38 10.14
N SER A 88 5.49 7.35 9.36
CA SER A 88 4.72 8.52 8.93
C SER A 88 3.53 8.12 8.05
N PHE A 89 3.72 7.19 7.13
CA PHE A 89 2.69 6.71 6.22
C PHE A 89 1.62 5.90 6.96
N ASP A 90 2.01 4.98 7.85
CA ASP A 90 1.08 4.22 8.69
C ASP A 90 0.23 5.15 9.57
N ASN A 91 0.81 6.22 10.13
CA ASN A 91 0.07 7.24 10.87
C ASN A 91 -0.93 8.00 9.98
N HIS A 92 -0.58 8.26 8.72
CA HIS A 92 -1.49 8.89 7.76
C HIS A 92 -2.68 7.99 7.43
N LEU A 93 -2.45 6.69 7.23
CA LEU A 93 -3.52 5.70 7.01
C LEU A 93 -4.44 5.57 8.22
N ASP A 94 -3.89 5.62 9.44
CA ASP A 94 -4.67 5.63 10.68
C ASP A 94 -5.54 6.89 10.81
N ALA A 95 -5.03 8.06 10.41
CA ALA A 95 -5.83 9.30 10.38
C ALA A 95 -7.03 9.20 9.43
N TRP A 96 -6.84 8.64 8.24
CA TRP A 96 -7.94 8.33 7.31
C TRP A 96 -8.94 7.33 7.89
N THR A 97 -8.44 6.26 8.51
CA THR A 97 -9.29 5.23 9.14
C THR A 97 -10.20 5.83 10.21
N LYS A 98 -9.70 6.78 11.00
CA LYS A 98 -10.48 7.49 12.02
C LYS A 98 -11.57 8.41 11.46
N MET A 99 -11.55 8.72 10.16
CA MET A 99 -12.61 9.46 9.47
C MET A 99 -13.85 8.59 9.23
N ILE A 100 -13.67 7.27 9.05
CA ILE A 100 -14.72 6.34 8.64
C ILE A 100 -15.95 6.42 9.57
N PRO A 101 -15.85 6.31 10.91
CA PRO A 101 -17.02 6.31 11.78
C PRO A 101 -17.83 7.62 11.73
N LEU A 102 -17.18 8.74 11.41
CA LEU A 102 -17.87 10.01 11.23
C LEU A 102 -18.67 10.01 9.92
N THR A 103 -18.05 9.55 8.84
CA THR A 103 -18.67 9.50 7.52
C THR A 103 -19.76 8.43 7.40
N ASP A 104 -19.76 7.41 8.26
CA ASP A 104 -20.85 6.43 8.39
C ASP A 104 -22.18 7.04 8.82
N LYS A 105 -22.16 8.22 9.47
CA LYS A 105 -23.37 8.99 9.78
C LYS A 105 -24.09 9.49 8.51
N TYR A 106 -23.44 9.45 7.35
CA TYR A 106 -23.91 9.99 6.06
C TYR A 106 -24.03 8.91 4.96
N PRO A 107 -24.76 7.80 5.17
CA PRO A 107 -24.73 6.65 4.26
C PRO A 107 -25.33 6.95 2.87
N GLY A 108 -26.16 7.98 2.75
CA GLY A 108 -26.81 8.40 1.50
C GLY A 108 -26.10 9.52 0.74
N LEU A 109 -25.04 10.10 1.30
CA LEU A 109 -24.35 11.24 0.70
C LEU A 109 -23.52 10.78 -0.52
N ARG A 110 -23.71 11.42 -1.68
CA ARG A 110 -23.08 11.05 -2.95
C ARG A 110 -22.64 12.27 -3.73
N GLY A 111 -21.51 12.17 -4.42
CA GLY A 111 -20.88 13.25 -5.17
C GLY A 111 -19.36 13.18 -5.06
N GLU A 112 -18.65 14.14 -5.64
CA GLU A 112 -17.20 14.22 -5.47
C GLU A 112 -16.83 14.45 -4.00
N MET A 113 -15.77 13.79 -3.52
CA MET A 113 -15.37 13.81 -2.10
C MET A 113 -15.22 15.22 -1.54
N HIS A 114 -14.67 16.16 -2.32
CA HIS A 114 -14.48 17.53 -1.87
C HIS A 114 -15.81 18.26 -1.62
N VAL A 115 -16.82 18.03 -2.47
CA VAL A 115 -18.18 18.56 -2.28
C VAL A 115 -18.79 17.98 -1.00
N LEU A 116 -18.67 16.67 -0.81
CA LEU A 116 -19.19 16.00 0.39
C LEU A 116 -18.52 16.52 1.67
N PHE A 117 -17.22 16.80 1.61
CA PHE A 117 -16.49 17.39 2.71
C PHE A 117 -17.02 18.78 3.04
N ASP A 118 -17.31 19.61 2.04
CA ASP A 118 -17.86 20.95 2.27
C ASP A 118 -19.28 20.90 2.85
N GLU A 119 -20.10 19.94 2.43
CA GLU A 119 -21.41 19.70 3.04
C GLU A 119 -21.31 19.33 4.53
N ILE A 120 -20.40 18.40 4.90
CA ILE A 120 -20.20 18.00 6.30
C ILE A 120 -19.64 19.16 7.13
N LYS A 121 -18.73 19.97 6.56
CA LYS A 121 -18.20 21.18 7.22
C LYS A 121 -19.27 22.23 7.49
N ALA A 122 -20.32 22.30 6.67
CA ALA A 122 -21.46 23.20 6.88
C ALA A 122 -22.50 22.63 7.86
N GLY A 123 -22.39 21.33 8.18
CA GLY A 123 -23.37 20.58 8.98
C GLY A 123 -23.09 20.54 10.48
N THR A 124 -23.86 19.69 11.16
CA THR A 124 -23.82 19.51 12.63
C THR A 124 -22.55 18.84 13.14
N ASP A 125 -21.91 18.00 12.32
CA ASP A 125 -20.68 17.30 12.68
C ASP A 125 -19.40 18.09 12.32
N SER A 126 -19.53 19.35 11.90
CA SER A 126 -18.43 20.18 11.38
C SER A 126 -17.20 20.26 12.29
N VAL A 127 -17.39 20.36 13.61
CA VAL A 127 -16.27 20.43 14.57
C VAL A 127 -15.48 19.13 14.57
N GLU A 128 -16.15 17.99 14.69
CA GLU A 128 -15.51 16.67 14.69
C GLU A 128 -14.86 16.40 13.33
N PHE A 129 -15.53 16.77 12.25
CA PHE A 129 -15.02 16.64 10.89
C PHE A 129 -13.72 17.42 10.68
N ASN A 130 -13.71 18.70 11.06
CA ASN A 130 -12.52 19.54 10.91
C ASN A 130 -11.34 19.06 11.75
N GLN A 131 -11.58 18.50 12.94
CA GLN A 131 -10.52 17.89 13.75
C GLN A 131 -9.88 16.68 13.04
N LYS A 132 -10.69 15.79 12.48
CA LYS A 132 -10.19 14.61 11.76
C LYS A 132 -9.53 14.99 10.43
N LEU A 133 -10.10 15.94 9.70
CA LEU A 133 -9.51 16.46 8.46
C LEU A 133 -8.16 17.12 8.76
N LYS A 134 -8.05 17.89 9.84
CA LYS A 134 -6.76 18.45 10.27
C LYS A 134 -5.75 17.35 10.58
N ALA A 135 -6.13 16.29 11.28
CA ALA A 135 -5.22 15.18 11.58
C ALA A 135 -4.71 14.48 10.31
N ILE A 136 -5.54 14.34 9.27
CA ILE A 136 -5.12 13.84 7.95
C ILE A 136 -4.04 14.74 7.35
N TRP A 137 -4.24 16.07 7.37
CA TRP A 137 -3.25 17.01 6.85
C TRP A 137 -1.96 17.08 7.68
N ASP A 138 -2.08 17.03 9.01
CA ASP A 138 -0.93 17.04 9.91
C ASP A 138 -0.04 15.80 9.69
N THR A 139 -0.64 14.63 9.50
CA THR A 139 0.09 13.39 9.19
C THR A 139 0.66 13.39 7.78
N TRP A 140 -0.03 14.00 6.81
CA TRP A 140 0.51 14.19 5.46
C TRP A 140 1.77 15.06 5.46
N ALA A 141 1.79 16.15 6.24
CA ALA A 141 2.97 17.00 6.37
C ALA A 141 4.21 16.23 6.89
N GLU A 142 4.02 15.16 7.65
CA GLU A 142 5.12 14.27 8.08
C GLU A 142 5.60 13.33 6.97
N VAL A 143 4.70 12.94 6.05
CA VAL A 143 5.03 12.17 4.83
C VAL A 143 5.78 13.06 3.82
N GLU A 144 5.37 14.32 3.68
CA GLU A 144 5.99 15.27 2.73
C GLU A 144 7.46 15.56 3.02
N LYS A 145 7.93 15.37 4.26
CA LYS A 145 9.35 15.51 4.62
C LYS A 145 10.28 14.56 3.85
N PHE A 146 9.72 13.53 3.23
CA PHE A 146 10.43 12.55 2.42
C PHE A 146 10.40 12.86 0.92
N VAL A 147 9.61 13.85 0.49
CA VAL A 147 9.57 14.38 -0.88
C VAL A 147 10.71 15.39 -1.00
N LYS A 148 11.57 15.22 -2.01
CA LYS A 148 12.69 16.11 -2.31
C LYS A 148 12.44 16.95 -3.54
#